data_AF-A0A177QEJ1-F1
#
_entry.id   AF-A0A177QEJ1-F1
#
_cell.length_a   1.000
_cell.length_b   1.000
_cell.length_c   1.000
_cell.angle_alpha   90.00
_cell.angle_beta   90.00
_cell.angle_gamma   90.00
#
_symmetry.space_group_name_H-M   'P 1'
#
loop_
_entity.id
_entity.type
_entity.pdbx_description
1 polymer ?
#
loop_
_entity_poly.entity_id
_entity_poly.type
_entity_poly.pdbx_seq_one_letter_code
_entity_poly.pdbx_strand_id
1 'polypeptide(L)'
;MKGMASISQSGAYNQEAFRYLLESESKRSERSGHLCQILLVSWTDAEGRIVQMDSHIAKTVMASLSRSLRETDYVGWYRDGHIVGAVLTVLVQETMAQVSTHLQPRLVEIIRAELGVGETSRLQIRVCQHHELEGIEFRERTFAVN
;
A
#
# COMPACT_ATOMS: atom_id res chain seq x y z
N MET A 1 16.45 4.42 21.69
CA MET A 1 16.96 3.19 21.04
C MET A 1 16.11 2.94 19.80
N LYS A 2 16.74 2.92 18.61
CA LYS A 2 16.11 2.67 17.30
C LYS A 2 15.65 1.21 17.23
N GLY A 3 14.34 0.97 17.22
CA GLY A 3 13.77 -0.33 16.92
C GLY A 3 14.10 -0.72 15.48
N MET A 4 14.71 -1.89 15.31
CA MET A 4 15.09 -2.46 14.03
C MET A 4 13.84 -2.62 13.16
N ALA A 5 13.78 -1.91 12.03
CA ALA A 5 12.83 -2.21 10.97
C ALA A 5 13.17 -3.60 10.43
N SER A 6 12.47 -4.63 10.90
CA SER A 6 12.65 -5.99 10.43
C SER A 6 12.02 -6.11 9.06
N ILE A 7 12.87 -6.08 8.03
CA ILE A 7 12.54 -6.45 6.66
C ILE A 7 12.36 -7.97 6.62
N SER A 8 11.19 -8.46 6.20
CA SER A 8 10.98 -9.89 5.97
C SER A 8 11.75 -10.38 4.73
N GLN A 9 11.90 -11.69 4.54
CA GLN A 9 12.58 -12.27 3.36
C GLN A 9 12.01 -11.82 2.00
N SER A 10 10.83 -11.18 1.99
CA SER A 10 10.21 -10.54 0.82
C SER A 10 10.70 -9.12 0.50
N GLY A 11 11.54 -8.51 1.34
CA GLY A 11 11.90 -7.08 1.23
C GLY A 11 10.87 -6.11 1.85
N ALA A 12 9.75 -6.62 2.37
CA ALA A 12 8.67 -5.81 2.94
C ALA A 12 8.82 -5.54 4.45
N TYR A 13 8.32 -4.40 4.91
CA TYR A 13 8.27 -4.00 6.32
C TYR A 13 7.04 -4.58 7.04
N ASN A 14 7.19 -4.89 8.33
CA ASN A 14 6.04 -5.18 9.20
C ASN A 14 5.18 -3.92 9.45
N GLN A 15 4.03 -4.08 10.11
CA GLN A 15 3.08 -2.98 10.31
C GLN A 15 3.68 -1.79 11.05
N GLU A 16 4.39 -2.03 12.15
CA GLU A 16 4.98 -0.97 12.96
C GLU A 16 6.02 -0.16 12.17
N ALA A 17 6.96 -0.86 11.53
CA ALA A 17 8.00 -0.22 10.72
C ALA A 17 7.40 0.52 9.53
N PHE A 18 6.41 -0.07 8.85
CA PHE A 18 5.74 0.57 7.72
C PHE A 18 5.02 1.85 8.14
N ARG A 19 4.24 1.82 9.23
CA ARG A 19 3.52 3.01 9.73
C ARG A 19 4.49 4.11 10.17
N TYR A 20 5.60 3.75 10.82
CA TYR A 20 6.65 4.72 11.16
C TYR A 20 7.23 5.40 9.91
N LEU A 21 7.57 4.62 8.88
CA LEU A 21 8.10 5.16 7.61
C LEU A 21 7.08 6.04 6.90
N LEU A 22 5.81 5.61 6.85
CA LEU A 22 4.69 6.37 6.31
C LEU A 22 4.53 7.75 7.00
N GLU A 23 4.53 7.79 8.33
CA GLU A 23 4.46 9.05 9.08
C GLU A 23 5.68 9.95 8.83
N SER A 24 6.87 9.35 8.82
CA SER A 24 8.11 10.09 8.57
C SER A 24 8.11 10.73 7.18
N GLU A 25 7.68 9.99 6.16
CA GLU A 25 7.60 10.48 4.79
C GLU A 25 6.51 11.53 4.62
N SER A 26 5.37 11.37 5.28
CA SER A 26 4.28 12.36 5.27
C SER A 26 4.73 13.69 5.88
N LYS A 27 5.41 13.66 7.03
CA LYS A 27 6.03 14.85 7.65
C LYS A 27 7.09 15.50 6.76
N ARG A 28 7.82 14.70 5.97
CA ARG A 28 8.81 15.21 5.01
C ARG A 28 8.15 15.88 3.81
N SER A 29 7.07 15.28 3.30
CA SER A 29 6.23 15.80 2.22
C SER A 29 5.66 17.18 2.60
N GLU A 30 5.06 17.30 3.79
CA GLU A 30 4.52 18.57 4.31
C GLU A 30 5.60 19.68 4.38
N ARG A 31 6.80 19.36 4.87
CA ARG A 31 7.88 20.34 5.04
C ARG A 31 8.52 20.77 3.72
N SER A 32 8.61 19.87 2.74
CA SER A 32 9.30 20.11 1.48
C SER A 32 8.38 20.58 0.36
N GLY A 33 7.05 20.44 0.53
CA GLY A 33 6.07 20.69 -0.53
C GLY A 33 6.05 19.60 -1.62
N HIS A 34 6.91 18.58 -1.52
CA HIS A 34 6.84 17.39 -2.39
C HIS A 34 5.66 16.52 -1.97
N LEU A 35 5.06 15.83 -2.93
CA LEU A 35 3.87 15.02 -2.68
C LEU A 35 4.25 13.56 -2.39
N CYS A 36 3.51 12.94 -1.47
CA CYS A 36 3.65 11.54 -1.07
C CYS A 36 2.37 10.78 -1.46
N GLN A 37 2.49 9.79 -2.36
CA GLN A 37 1.38 8.91 -2.72
C GLN A 37 1.47 7.60 -1.94
N ILE A 38 0.32 7.11 -1.49
CA ILE A 38 0.19 5.86 -0.74
C ILE A 38 -0.71 4.93 -1.53
N LEU A 39 -0.18 3.77 -1.87
CA LEU A 39 -0.90 2.67 -2.50
C LEU A 39 -1.31 1.68 -1.41
N LEU A 40 -2.59 1.34 -1.36
CA LEU A 40 -3.13 0.31 -0.48
C LEU A 40 -3.73 -0.80 -1.31
N VAL A 41 -3.33 -2.03 -1.01
CA VAL A 41 -3.81 -3.25 -1.63
C VAL A 41 -4.46 -4.11 -0.56
N SER A 42 -5.73 -4.43 -0.76
CA SER A 42 -6.51 -5.25 0.16
C SER A 42 -7.27 -6.34 -0.59
N TRP A 43 -7.70 -7.35 0.16
CA TRP A 43 -8.57 -8.40 -0.32
C TRP A 43 -9.96 -8.25 0.25
N THR A 44 -11.00 -8.45 -0.55
CA THR A 44 -12.38 -8.35 -0.09
C THR A 44 -13.21 -9.59 -0.32
N ASP A 45 -14.19 -9.80 0.54
CA ASP A 45 -15.26 -10.77 0.30
C ASP A 45 -16.27 -10.26 -0.76
N ALA A 46 -17.32 -11.05 -1.01
CA ALA A 46 -18.35 -10.72 -1.99
C ALA A 46 -19.15 -9.46 -1.61
N GLU A 47 -19.19 -9.12 -0.32
CA GLU A 47 -19.85 -7.92 0.21
C GLU A 47 -18.91 -6.70 0.22
N GLY A 48 -17.68 -6.85 -0.26
CA GLY A 48 -16.70 -5.77 -0.35
C GLY A 48 -16.02 -5.42 0.97
N ARG A 49 -16.14 -6.27 2.00
CA ARG A 49 -15.44 -6.07 3.30
C ARG A 49 -14.02 -6.58 3.19
N ILE A 50 -13.07 -5.87 3.81
CA ILE A 50 -11.67 -6.30 3.81
C ILE A 50 -11.53 -7.54 4.69
N VAL A 51 -10.95 -8.59 4.12
CA VAL A 51 -10.67 -9.86 4.79
C VAL A 51 -9.18 -10.13 4.81
N GLN A 52 -8.77 -11.09 5.64
CA GLN A 52 -7.38 -11.51 5.71
C GLN A 52 -6.91 -12.06 4.36
N MET A 53 -5.74 -11.61 3.91
CA MET A 53 -5.10 -12.11 2.71
C MET A 53 -4.54 -13.50 2.97
N ASP A 54 -4.74 -14.41 2.03
CA ASP A 54 -4.00 -15.66 2.03
C ASP A 54 -2.49 -15.38 1.93
N SER A 55 -1.68 -16.23 2.58
CA SER A 55 -0.23 -16.03 2.66
C SER A 55 0.46 -16.04 1.29
N HIS A 56 -0.06 -16.79 0.31
CA HIS A 56 0.43 -16.81 -1.06
C HIS A 56 0.12 -15.49 -1.75
N ILE A 57 -1.14 -15.02 -1.66
CA ILE A 57 -1.58 -13.74 -2.23
C ILE A 57 -0.76 -12.58 -1.65
N ALA A 58 -0.60 -12.54 -0.33
CA ALA A 58 0.18 -11.50 0.35
C ALA A 58 1.63 -11.47 -0.14
N LYS A 59 2.29 -12.64 -0.25
CA LYS A 59 3.66 -12.74 -0.77
C LYS A 59 3.76 -12.28 -2.22
N THR A 60 2.81 -12.69 -3.07
CA THR A 60 2.77 -12.27 -4.47
C THR A 60 2.65 -10.75 -4.55
N VAL A 61 1.65 -10.15 -3.90
CA VAL A 61 1.45 -8.70 -3.89
C VAL A 61 2.69 -7.94 -3.40
N MET A 62 3.28 -8.36 -2.27
CA MET A 62 4.49 -7.72 -1.74
C MET A 62 5.68 -7.83 -2.71
N ALA A 63 5.86 -8.99 -3.34
CA ALA A 63 6.94 -9.19 -4.30
C ALA A 63 6.71 -8.36 -5.58
N SER A 64 5.48 -8.33 -6.12
CA SER A 64 5.14 -7.53 -7.29
C SER A 64 5.40 -6.04 -7.04
N LEU A 65 4.99 -5.53 -5.87
CA LEU A 65 5.23 -4.15 -5.46
C LEU A 65 6.71 -3.87 -5.31
N SER A 66 7.44 -4.70 -4.56
CA SER A 66 8.87 -4.48 -4.30
C SER A 66 9.72 -4.51 -5.58
N ARG A 67 9.32 -5.29 -6.60
CA ARG A 67 9.99 -5.31 -7.92
C ARG A 67 9.64 -4.14 -8.82
N SER A 68 8.44 -3.58 -8.66
CA SER A 68 7.90 -2.57 -9.56
C SER A 68 8.18 -1.13 -9.09
N LEU A 69 8.46 -0.97 -7.80
CA LEU A 69 8.74 0.32 -7.16
C LEU A 69 10.23 0.59 -7.04
N ARG A 70 10.59 1.85 -6.79
CA ARG A 70 12.00 2.25 -6.66
C ARG A 70 12.54 1.79 -5.30
N GLU A 71 13.85 1.67 -5.18
CA GLU A 71 14.52 1.33 -3.92
C GLU A 71 14.20 2.32 -2.78
N THR A 72 13.89 3.57 -3.12
CA THR A 72 13.51 4.61 -2.15
C THR A 72 12.07 4.48 -1.67
N ASP A 73 11.23 3.72 -2.38
CA ASP A 73 9.84 3.49 -2.00
C ASP A 73 9.73 2.39 -0.96
N TYR A 74 8.80 2.53 -0.02
CA TYR A 74 8.64 1.57 1.06
C TYR A 74 7.46 0.65 0.78
N VAL A 75 7.63 -0.67 0.96
CA VAL A 75 6.55 -1.66 0.87
C VAL A 75 6.42 -2.37 2.22
N GLY A 76 5.20 -2.56 2.71
CA GLY A 76 4.98 -3.24 3.98
C GLY A 76 3.52 -3.44 4.33
N TRP A 77 3.25 -3.96 5.52
CA TRP A 77 1.88 -4.05 6.02
C TRP A 77 1.38 -2.67 6.47
N TYR A 78 0.30 -2.17 5.86
CA TYR A 78 -0.46 -1.06 6.46
C TYR A 78 -1.31 -1.58 7.62
N ARG A 79 -1.97 -2.72 7.39
CA ARG A 79 -2.62 -3.54 8.42
C ARG A 79 -2.17 -4.98 8.27
N ASP A 80 -1.57 -5.52 9.32
CA ASP A 80 -0.96 -6.84 9.32
C ASP A 80 -1.96 -7.92 8.86
N GLY A 81 -1.54 -8.72 7.87
CA GLY A 81 -2.36 -9.76 7.26
C GLY A 81 -3.54 -9.31 6.39
N HIS A 82 -3.86 -8.01 6.30
CA HIS A 82 -5.09 -7.54 5.65
C HIS A 82 -4.88 -6.50 4.55
N ILE A 83 -3.93 -5.58 4.75
CA ILE A 83 -3.71 -4.46 3.84
C ILE A 83 -2.21 -4.29 3.64
N VAL A 84 -1.73 -4.54 2.42
CA VAL A 84 -0.37 -4.22 2.00
C VAL A 84 -0.34 -2.77 1.55
N GLY A 85 0.61 -2.01 2.06
CA GLY A 85 0.85 -0.62 1.69
C GLY A 85 2.15 -0.46 0.92
N ALA A 86 2.17 0.55 0.04
CA ALA A 86 3.40 1.11 -0.49
C ALA A 86 3.40 2.64 -0.39
N VAL A 87 4.54 3.20 0.02
CA VAL A 87 4.77 4.65 0.13
C VAL A 87 5.70 5.08 -0.99
N LEU A 88 5.19 5.89 -1.91
CA LEU A 88 5.93 6.40 -3.06
C LEU A 88 6.61 7.70 -2.67
N THR A 89 7.94 7.65 -2.58
CA THR A 89 8.79 8.75 -2.10
C THR A 89 9.20 9.66 -3.26
N VAL A 90 9.15 10.97 -3.03
CA VAL A 90 9.63 12.01 -3.97
C VAL A 90 8.88 12.04 -5.29
N LEU A 91 7.72 12.72 -5.29
CA LEU A 91 7.08 13.19 -6.51
C LEU A 91 7.21 14.71 -6.60
N VAL A 92 7.92 15.20 -7.62
CA VAL A 92 7.72 16.57 -8.11
C VAL A 92 6.31 16.62 -8.72
N GLN A 93 5.63 17.76 -8.69
CA GLN A 93 4.22 17.87 -9.07
C GLN A 93 3.92 17.36 -10.50
N GLU A 94 4.88 17.49 -11.43
CA GLU A 94 4.82 16.90 -12.77
C GLU A 94 4.87 15.36 -12.76
N THR A 95 5.60 14.77 -11.82
CA THR A 95 5.70 13.31 -11.62
C THR A 95 4.41 12.73 -11.06
N MET A 96 3.60 13.49 -10.29
CA MET A 96 2.29 13.02 -9.79
C MET A 96 1.36 12.58 -10.91
N ALA A 97 1.21 13.43 -11.93
CA ALA A 97 0.37 13.14 -13.08
C ALA A 97 0.88 11.89 -13.81
N GLN A 98 2.20 11.74 -13.94
CA GLN A 98 2.80 10.55 -14.56
C GLN A 98 2.64 9.28 -13.72
N VAL A 99 2.75 9.36 -12.40
CA VAL A 99 2.52 8.20 -11.51
C VAL A 99 1.07 7.76 -11.59
N SER A 100 0.12 8.70 -11.46
CA SER A 100 -1.30 8.40 -11.55
C SER A 100 -1.71 7.91 -12.95
N THR A 101 -1.10 8.44 -14.01
CA THR A 101 -1.47 8.09 -15.40
C THR A 101 -0.78 6.83 -15.90
N HIS A 102 0.44 6.52 -15.45
CA HIS A 102 1.25 5.44 -16.04
C HIS A 102 1.73 4.38 -15.05
N LEU A 103 2.09 4.75 -13.82
CA LEU A 103 2.56 3.76 -12.84
C LEU A 103 1.39 3.03 -12.19
N GLN A 104 0.32 3.73 -11.81
CA GLN A 104 -0.81 3.10 -11.14
C GLN A 104 -1.50 2.05 -12.03
N PRO A 105 -1.90 2.33 -13.29
CA PRO A 105 -2.55 1.32 -14.12
C PRO A 105 -1.62 0.12 -14.36
N ARG A 106 -0.32 0.39 -14.57
CA ARG A 106 0.69 -0.64 -14.78
C ARG A 106 0.90 -1.53 -13.55
N LEU A 107 0.94 -0.95 -12.35
CA LEU A 107 1.05 -1.72 -11.10
C LEU A 107 -0.19 -2.59 -10.90
N VAL A 108 -1.38 -2.04 -11.15
CA VAL A 108 -2.64 -2.78 -11.10
C VAL A 108 -2.62 -3.94 -12.11
N GLU A 109 -2.18 -3.70 -13.34
CA GLU A 109 -2.07 -4.74 -14.37
C GLU A 109 -1.08 -5.84 -14.01
N ILE A 110 0.11 -5.49 -13.50
CA ILE A 110 1.13 -6.46 -13.08
C ILE A 110 0.58 -7.33 -11.94
N ILE A 111 0.03 -6.72 -10.90
CA ILE A 111 -0.50 -7.45 -9.74
C ILE A 111 -1.66 -8.35 -10.19
N ARG A 112 -2.54 -7.87 -11.08
CA ARG A 112 -3.65 -8.67 -11.61
C ARG A 112 -3.17 -9.83 -12.48
N ALA A 113 -2.15 -9.62 -13.31
CA ALA A 113 -1.57 -10.65 -14.16
C ALA A 113 -0.90 -11.75 -13.33
N GLU A 114 -0.20 -11.39 -12.25
CA GLU A 114 0.47 -12.35 -11.37
C GLU A 114 -0.50 -13.16 -10.49
N LEU A 115 -1.66 -12.61 -10.12
CA LEU A 115 -2.68 -13.30 -9.32
C LEU A 115 -3.65 -14.15 -10.16
N GLY A 116 -3.82 -13.85 -11.44
CA GLY A 116 -4.74 -14.57 -12.33
C GLY A 116 -6.22 -14.15 -12.19
N VAL A 117 -7.00 -14.36 -13.26
CA VAL A 117 -8.31 -13.72 -13.47
C VAL A 117 -9.35 -14.03 -12.38
N GLY A 118 -9.37 -15.26 -11.84
CA GLY A 118 -10.35 -15.67 -10.81
C GLY A 118 -10.17 -14.98 -9.45
N GLU A 119 -8.93 -14.66 -9.12
CA GLU A 119 -8.52 -14.11 -7.82
C GLU A 119 -8.67 -12.57 -7.84
N THR A 120 -8.48 -11.92 -8.99
CA THR A 120 -8.48 -10.44 -9.09
C THR A 120 -9.80 -9.73 -8.77
N SER A 121 -10.94 -10.40 -8.82
CA SER A 121 -12.25 -9.81 -8.51
C SER A 121 -12.36 -9.33 -7.06
N ARG A 122 -11.57 -9.94 -6.17
CA ARG A 122 -11.52 -9.61 -4.73
C ARG A 122 -10.40 -8.64 -4.38
N LEU A 123 -9.53 -8.33 -5.33
CA LEU A 123 -8.41 -7.42 -5.12
C LEU A 123 -8.89 -5.97 -5.23
N GLN A 124 -8.81 -5.22 -4.13
CA GLN A 124 -9.00 -3.78 -4.14
C GLN A 124 -7.65 -3.07 -4.07
N ILE A 125 -7.47 -2.12 -4.97
CA ILE A 125 -6.29 -1.25 -5.00
C ILE A 125 -6.79 0.19 -4.88
N ARG A 126 -6.24 0.93 -3.93
CA ARG A 126 -6.55 2.34 -3.69
C ARG A 126 -5.27 3.15 -3.69
N VAL A 127 -5.30 4.32 -4.33
CA VAL A 127 -4.23 5.31 -4.17
C VAL A 127 -4.80 6.53 -3.47
N CYS A 128 -4.07 7.00 -2.48
CA CYS A 128 -4.50 8.06 -1.59
C CYS A 128 -3.30 8.90 -1.13
N GLN A 129 -3.60 10.11 -0.67
CA GLN A 129 -2.70 10.97 0.08
C GLN A 129 -2.82 10.65 1.57
N HIS A 130 -1.84 11.11 2.36
CA HIS A 130 -1.81 10.83 3.80
C HIS A 130 -3.10 11.26 4.53
N HIS A 131 -3.63 12.45 4.22
CA HIS A 131 -4.84 12.97 4.85
C HIS A 131 -6.12 12.17 4.51
N GLU A 132 -6.10 11.34 3.46
CA GLU A 132 -7.24 10.50 3.06
C GLU A 132 -7.25 9.15 3.78
N LEU A 133 -6.14 8.78 4.45
CA LEU A 133 -6.03 7.51 5.19
C LEU A 133 -7.00 7.43 6.38
N GLU A 134 -7.29 8.56 7.02
CA GLU A 134 -8.23 8.62 8.16
C GLU A 134 -9.61 8.07 7.77
N GLY A 135 -10.08 8.36 6.55
CA GLY A 135 -11.36 7.87 6.05
C GLY A 135 -11.39 6.36 5.75
N ILE A 136 -10.23 5.75 5.49
CA ILE A 136 -10.08 4.32 5.27
C ILE A 136 -10.12 3.57 6.61
N GLU A 137 -9.45 4.11 7.64
CA GLU A 137 -9.54 3.57 9.01
C GLU A 137 -10.93 3.75 9.63
N PHE A 138 -11.64 4.85 9.29
CA PHE A 138 -12.97 5.14 9.85
C PHE A 138 -14.10 4.34 9.22
N ARG A 139 -14.08 4.13 7.90
CA ARG A 139 -15.12 3.36 7.21
C ARG A 139 -15.24 1.93 7.73
N GLU A 140 -14.18 1.36 8.28
CA GLU A 140 -14.22 0.02 8.89
C GLU A 140 -14.74 0.02 10.34
N ARG A 141 -14.53 1.09 11.13
CA ARG A 141 -15.12 1.18 12.49
C ARG A 141 -16.63 1.23 12.47
N THR A 142 -17.23 1.80 11.43
CA THR A 142 -18.69 1.88 11.28
C THR A 142 -19.33 0.53 11.00
N PHE A 143 -18.57 -0.48 10.54
CA PHE A 143 -19.06 -1.86 10.36
C PHE A 143 -18.70 -2.80 11.52
N ALA A 144 -18.00 -2.28 12.56
CA ALA A 144 -17.70 -3.01 13.79
C ALA A 144 -18.62 -2.59 14.96
N VAL A 145 -19.84 -2.12 14.66
CA VAL A 145 -20.88 -1.88 15.65
C VAL A 145 -22.09 -2.76 15.34
N ASN A 146 -22.19 -3.83 16.14
CA ASN A 146 -23.29 -4.79 16.34
C ASN A 146 -23.62 -5.78 15.20
#